data_AF-A0A9C7SKH1-F1
#
_entry.id   AF-A0A9C7SKH1-F1
#
_cell.length_a   1.000
_cell.length_b   1.000
_cell.length_c   1.000
_cell.angle_alpha   90.00
_cell.angle_beta   90.00
_cell.angle_gamma   90.00
#
_symmetry.space_group_name_H-M   'P 1'
#
loop_
_entity.id
_entity.type
_entity.pdbx_description
1 polymer ?
#
loop_
_entity_poly.entity_id
_entity_poly.type
_entity_poly.pdbx_seq_one_letter_code
_entity_poly.pdbx_strand_id
1 'polypeptide(L)'
;PKGGTKGIEKSAIGSEFVFRILEDLDYDSLNIDVDYDEDGEMEMKLSIKGMSPEVDANRPIHFNLNLQQNVLKLLQGLRYAEGLSKDIDKNVQKHFRK
;
A
#
# COMPACT_ATOMS: atom_id res chain seq x y z
N PRO A 1 11.66 -9.51 -19.36
CA PRO A 1 10.85 -8.27 -19.39
C PRO A 1 11.12 -7.37 -18.16
N LYS A 2 11.94 -6.32 -18.31
CA LYS A 2 12.42 -5.47 -17.20
C LYS A 2 11.50 -4.29 -16.83
N GLY A 3 10.28 -4.25 -17.36
CA GLY A 3 9.33 -3.13 -17.17
C GLY A 3 8.16 -3.40 -16.21
N GLY A 4 7.80 -4.67 -15.98
CA GLY A 4 6.59 -5.02 -15.21
C GLY A 4 6.74 -4.87 -13.68
N THR A 5 7.94 -5.04 -13.14
CA THR A 5 8.16 -5.03 -11.68
C THR A 5 8.02 -3.63 -11.07
N LYS A 6 8.45 -2.57 -11.77
CA LYS A 6 8.36 -1.19 -11.27
C LYS A 6 6.93 -0.70 -11.06
N GLY A 7 5.97 -1.13 -11.90
CA GLY A 7 4.56 -0.75 -11.75
C GLY A 7 3.90 -1.45 -10.56
N ILE A 8 4.28 -2.70 -10.32
CA ILE A 8 3.82 -3.51 -9.19
C ILE A 8 4.39 -2.99 -7.87
N GLU A 9 5.70 -2.68 -7.83
CA GLU A 9 6.36 -2.09 -6.67
C GLU A 9 5.72 -0.76 -6.26
N LYS A 10 5.48 0.15 -7.22
CA LYS A 10 4.89 1.46 -6.93
C LYS A 10 3.45 1.37 -6.41
N SER A 11 2.68 0.41 -6.94
CA SER A 11 1.28 0.19 -6.51
C SER A 11 1.21 -0.43 -5.12
N ALA A 12 2.11 -1.38 -4.81
CA ALA A 12 2.20 -1.99 -3.50
C ALA A 12 2.62 -1.00 -2.40
N ILE A 13 3.60 -0.14 -2.71
CA ILE A 13 4.06 0.91 -1.80
C ILE A 13 2.92 1.90 -1.49
N GLY A 14 2.10 2.25 -2.49
CA GLY A 14 0.95 3.14 -2.28
C GLY A 14 -0.09 2.56 -1.32
N SER A 15 -0.38 1.27 -1.43
CA SER A 15 -1.37 0.59 -0.57
C SER A 15 -0.84 0.38 0.85
N GLU A 16 0.42 -0.02 1.01
CA GLU A 16 1.06 -0.15 2.32
C GLU A 16 1.07 1.19 3.07
N PHE A 17 1.39 2.28 2.36
CA PHE A 17 1.40 3.63 2.93
C PHE A 17 0.01 4.05 3.45
N VAL A 18 -1.05 3.74 2.70
CA VAL A 18 -2.44 4.02 3.14
C VAL A 18 -2.81 3.22 4.38
N PHE A 19 -2.48 1.93 4.44
CA PHE A 19 -2.74 1.12 5.64
C PHE A 19 -1.97 1.62 6.86
N ARG A 20 -0.71 2.02 6.69
CA ARG A 20 0.10 2.57 7.78
C ARG A 20 -0.45 3.91 8.28
N ILE A 21 -0.93 4.76 7.37
CA ILE A 21 -1.62 6.01 7.75
C ILE A 21 -2.86 5.69 8.59
N LEU A 22 -3.64 4.67 8.22
CA LEU A 22 -4.84 4.26 8.96
C LEU A 22 -4.52 3.70 10.35
N GLU A 23 -3.40 2.99 10.50
CA GLU A 23 -2.98 2.43 11.79
C GLU A 23 -2.61 3.51 12.82
N ASP A 24 -2.02 4.62 12.38
CA ASP A 24 -1.48 5.66 13.28
C ASP A 24 -2.34 6.94 13.39
N LEU A 25 -3.53 7.00 12.75
CA LEU A 25 -4.33 8.23 12.72
C LEU A 25 -5.25 8.40 13.93
N ASP A 26 -5.22 9.58 14.56
CA ASP A 26 -6.20 10.01 15.55
C ASP A 26 -7.40 10.68 14.85
N TYR A 27 -8.36 9.85 14.40
CA TYR A 27 -9.51 10.30 13.61
C TYR A 27 -10.77 10.51 14.45
N ASP A 28 -11.52 11.57 14.11
CA ASP A 28 -12.86 11.82 14.67
C ASP A 28 -13.91 10.95 13.96
N SER A 29 -13.75 10.73 12.65
CA SER A 29 -14.63 9.88 11.85
C SER A 29 -13.92 9.25 10.67
N LEU A 30 -14.18 7.96 10.46
CA LEU A 30 -13.66 7.16 9.36
C LEU A 30 -14.84 6.50 8.64
N ASN A 31 -15.00 6.78 7.35
CA ASN A 31 -15.93 6.08 6.48
C ASN A 31 -15.16 5.35 5.37
N ILE A 32 -15.46 4.08 5.20
CA ILE A 32 -14.84 3.22 4.20
C ILE A 32 -15.95 2.48 3.44
N ASP A 33 -15.93 2.62 2.13
CA ASP A 33 -16.74 1.85 1.20
C ASP A 33 -15.81 1.02 0.32
N VAL A 34 -16.03 -0.28 0.23
CA VAL A 34 -15.19 -1.22 -0.51
C VAL A 34 -16.08 -2.07 -1.39
N ASP A 35 -15.84 -1.98 -2.69
CA ASP A 35 -16.40 -2.88 -3.69
C ASP A 35 -15.27 -3.80 -4.19
N TYR A 36 -15.50 -5.10 -4.17
CA TYR A 36 -14.53 -6.11 -4.58
C TYR A 36 -15.22 -7.14 -5.47
N ASP A 37 -14.68 -7.33 -6.68
CA ASP A 37 -15.20 -8.30 -7.63
C ASP A 37 -14.46 -9.64 -7.58
N GLU A 38 -15.06 -10.66 -8.20
CA GLU A 38 -14.48 -12.01 -8.26
C GLU A 38 -13.20 -12.08 -9.10
N ASP A 39 -13.00 -11.14 -10.03
CA ASP A 39 -11.82 -11.02 -10.89
C ASP A 39 -10.63 -10.35 -10.15
N GLY A 40 -10.86 -9.91 -8.92
CA GLY A 40 -9.88 -9.37 -8.01
C GLY A 40 -9.69 -7.86 -8.11
N GLU A 41 -10.48 -7.14 -8.91
CA GLU A 41 -10.50 -5.69 -8.90
C GLU A 41 -11.23 -5.18 -7.65
N MET A 42 -10.65 -4.16 -7.04
CA MET A 42 -11.15 -3.50 -5.85
C MET A 42 -11.26 -2.01 -6.09
N GLU A 43 -12.42 -1.44 -5.76
CA GLU A 43 -12.61 -0.01 -5.60
C GLU A 43 -12.86 0.30 -4.13
N MET A 44 -11.98 1.10 -3.52
CA MET A 44 -12.13 1.56 -2.14
C MET A 44 -12.27 3.08 -2.13
N LYS A 45 -13.31 3.56 -1.45
CA LYS A 45 -13.51 4.97 -1.15
C LYS A 45 -13.35 5.17 0.35
N LEU A 46 -12.46 6.08 0.70
CA LEU A 46 -12.07 6.38 2.06
C LEU A 46 -12.30 7.86 2.32
N SER A 47 -13.04 8.17 3.37
CA SER A 47 -13.22 9.52 3.88
C SER A 47 -12.85 9.55 5.36
N ILE A 48 -11.84 10.36 5.66
CA ILE A 48 -11.29 10.55 7.00
C ILE A 48 -11.50 12.00 7.39
N LYS A 49 -11.95 12.21 8.63
CA LYS A 49 -11.90 13.50 9.29
C LYS A 49 -11.19 13.34 10.63
N GLY A 50 -10.28 14.26 10.92
CA GLY A 50 -9.58 14.31 12.20
C GLY A 50 -8.75 15.58 12.35
N MET A 51 -7.95 15.67 13.40
CA MET A 51 -6.96 16.74 13.58
C MET A 51 -5.56 16.18 13.41
N SER A 52 -4.67 16.95 12.77
CA SER A 52 -3.24 16.65 12.76
C SER A 52 -2.47 17.85 13.30
N PRO A 53 -1.95 17.78 14.53
CA PRO A 53 -1.15 18.86 15.11
C PRO A 53 0.08 19.23 14.28
N GLU A 54 0.63 18.27 13.52
CA GLU A 54 1.78 18.48 12.64
C GLU A 54 1.44 19.29 11.39
N VAL A 55 0.17 19.29 10.96
CA VAL A 55 -0.29 20.00 9.77
C VAL A 55 -0.99 21.30 10.14
N ASP A 56 -1.98 21.25 11.04
CA ASP A 56 -2.67 22.41 11.60
C ASP A 56 -3.41 21.99 12.89
N ALA A 57 -2.96 22.49 14.04
CA ALA A 57 -3.52 22.14 15.34
C ALA A 57 -4.94 22.70 15.60
N ASN A 58 -5.42 23.64 14.77
CA ASN A 58 -6.69 24.34 15.02
C ASN A 58 -7.76 24.07 13.97
N ARG A 59 -7.46 23.25 12.96
CA ARG A 59 -8.39 22.96 11.86
C ARG A 59 -8.51 21.45 11.61
N PRO A 60 -9.73 20.90 11.59
CA PRO A 60 -9.92 19.51 11.21
C PRO A 60 -9.58 19.33 9.72
N ILE A 61 -8.83 18.28 9.44
CA ILE A 61 -8.47 17.84 8.10
C ILE A 61 -9.53 16.88 7.60
N HIS A 62 -9.94 17.08 6.35
CA HIS A 62 -10.84 16.18 5.65
C HIS A 62 -10.03 15.54 4.51
N PHE A 63 -9.75 14.25 4.63
CA PHE A 63 -8.99 13.50 3.64
C PHE A 63 -9.91 12.51 2.92
N ASN A 64 -9.98 12.61 1.60
CA ASN A 64 -10.75 11.70 0.76
C ASN A 64 -9.81 10.99 -0.21
N LEU A 65 -9.86 9.66 -0.23
CA LEU A 65 -9.04 8.83 -1.10
C LEU A 65 -9.91 7.82 -1.83
N ASN A 66 -9.74 7.75 -3.15
CA ASN A 66 -10.31 6.70 -3.97
C ASN A 66 -9.16 5.83 -4.50
N LEU A 67 -9.24 4.54 -4.25
CA LEU A 67 -8.26 3.56 -4.70
C LEU A 67 -8.93 2.55 -5.62
N GLN A 68 -8.34 2.33 -6.79
CA GLN A 68 -8.75 1.29 -7.72
C GLN A 68 -7.56 0.39 -8.01
N GLN A 69 -7.62 -0.86 -7.59
CA GLN A 69 -6.52 -1.81 -7.74
C GLN A 69 -6.99 -3.25 -7.86
N ASN A 70 -6.25 -4.06 -8.61
CA ASN A 70 -6.41 -5.51 -8.56
C ASN A 70 -5.63 -6.10 -7.37
N VAL A 71 -6.35 -6.55 -6.35
CA VAL A 71 -5.79 -7.10 -5.10
C VAL A 71 -5.01 -8.39 -5.37
N LEU A 72 -5.47 -9.23 -6.31
CA LEU A 72 -4.78 -10.47 -6.66
C LEU A 72 -3.42 -10.19 -7.31
N LYS A 73 -3.35 -9.23 -8.25
CA LYS A 73 -2.09 -8.80 -8.87
C LYS A 73 -1.15 -8.16 -7.86
N LEU A 74 -1.68 -7.39 -6.91
CA LEU A 74 -0.91 -6.82 -5.82
C LEU A 74 -0.27 -7.92 -4.95
N LEU A 75 -1.05 -8.89 -4.48
CA LEU A 75 -0.56 -10.02 -3.68
C LEU A 75 0.45 -10.88 -4.47
N GLN A 76 0.22 -11.12 -5.75
CA GLN A 76 1.18 -11.79 -6.64
C GLN A 76 2.51 -11.02 -6.70
N GLY A 77 2.43 -9.69 -6.80
CA GLY A 77 3.57 -8.80 -6.76
C GLY A 77 4.37 -8.87 -5.47
N LEU A 78 3.68 -8.80 -4.32
CA LEU A 78 4.31 -8.90 -3.00
C LEU A 78 5.02 -10.25 -2.80
N ARG A 79 4.36 -11.36 -3.16
CA ARG A 79 4.97 -12.70 -3.11
C ARG A 79 6.19 -12.82 -4.03
N TYR A 80 6.15 -12.17 -5.19
CA TYR A 80 7.28 -12.15 -6.11
C TYR A 80 8.44 -11.31 -5.55
N ALA A 81 8.16 -10.14 -4.97
CA ALA A 81 9.16 -9.29 -4.32
C ALA A 81 9.84 -10.00 -3.14
N GLU A 82 9.08 -10.72 -2.31
CA GLU A 82 9.64 -11.55 -1.24
C GLU A 82 10.52 -12.69 -1.78
N GLY A 83 10.08 -13.35 -2.86
CA GLY A 83 10.86 -14.40 -3.52
C GLY A 83 12.16 -13.85 -4.11
N LEU A 84 12.09 -12.72 -4.82
CA LEU A 84 13.23 -12.05 -5.41
C LEU A 84 14.22 -11.54 -4.36
N SER A 85 13.73 -10.97 -3.25
CA SER A 85 14.56 -10.56 -2.12
C SER A 85 15.31 -11.75 -1.51
N LYS A 86 14.63 -12.89 -1.30
CA LYS A 86 15.28 -14.13 -0.82
C LYS A 86 16.34 -14.66 -1.77
N ASP A 87 16.13 -14.55 -3.08
CA ASP A 87 17.10 -15.02 -4.08
C ASP A 87 18.31 -14.08 -4.21
N ILE A 88 18.10 -12.76 -4.13
CA ILE A 88 19.19 -11.78 -4.07
C ILE A 88 20.04 -12.00 -2.81
N ASP A 89 19.42 -12.12 -1.64
CA ASP A 89 20.14 -12.37 -0.38
C ASP A 89 20.99 -13.65 -0.44
N LYS A 90 20.42 -14.74 -0.97
CA LYS A 90 21.18 -16.00 -1.15
C LYS A 90 22.36 -15.83 -2.09
N ASN A 91 22.20 -15.10 -3.18
CA ASN A 91 23.27 -14.90 -4.16
C ASN A 91 24.36 -13.97 -3.64
N VAL A 92 23.99 -12.91 -2.92
CA VAL A 92 24.90 -12.00 -2.22
C VAL A 92 25.68 -12.77 -1.14
N GLN A 93 25.01 -13.53 -0.27
CA GLN A 93 25.68 -14.34 0.76
C GLN A 93 26.65 -15.38 0.17
N LYS A 94 26.29 -16.01 -0.96
CA LYS A 94 27.19 -16.93 -1.68
C LYS A 94 28.42 -16.22 -2.26
N HIS A 95 28.27 -14.97 -2.69
CA HIS A 95 29.36 -14.19 -3.27
C HIS A 95 30.35 -13.67 -2.22
N PHE A 96 29.87 -13.35 -1.02
CA PHE A 96 30.69 -12.85 0.09
C PHE A 96 31.22 -13.95 1.06
N ARG A 97 30.89 -15.23 0.82
CA ARG A 97 31.47 -16.39 1.53
C ARG A 97 32.65 -17.03 0.78
N LYS A 98 33.29 -16.30 -0.14
CA LYS A 98 34.55 -16.67 -0.80
C LYS A 98 35.64 -15.69 -0.46
#